data_AF-A0A853BWF1-F1
#
_entry.id   AF-A0A853BWF1-F1
#
_cell.length_a   1.000
_cell.length_b   1.000
_cell.length_c   1.000
_cell.angle_alpha   90.00
_cell.angle_beta   90.00
_cell.angle_gamma   90.00
#
_symmetry.space_group_name_H-M   'P 1'
#
loop_
_entity.id
_entity.type
_entity.pdbx_description
1 polymer ?
#
loop_
_entity_poly.entity_id
_entity_poly.type
_entity_poly.pdbx_seq_one_letter_code
_entity_poly.pdbx_strand_id
1 'polypeptide(L)'
;MSTDLIVGFFTLTALEIVLGIDNLVFISILAGKLPEHQRARARQIGIALALVGRLVLLASITLIMRLTVPLFTVAGIEFTGQSIILLAGGLFLIGKATYEIHESLEGEEDHKGSKVRAAFGAVLLQIVALDLVFSLDSVITAVGMIGDEPGGIWVMVAAVVIAVVVMLVSAGPLSRFVNSHPTVKMLALSFLLLIGFTLVAEGLHFHVPRGYIYFAMGFSLFVELLNIFARRRRKAQPVKLNSRYADTSSDAGAPAAASAGAGSDTPADPSGPAAGTDPSPAAAATPSPAGPGGSGHSDGGSGGSDGGGGGGGD
;
A
#
# COMPACT_ATOMS: atom_id res chain seq x y z
N MET A 1 -10.64 33.23 -26.87
CA MET A 1 -9.54 32.31 -26.54
C MET A 1 -9.10 31.65 -27.83
N SER A 2 -7.79 31.68 -28.12
CA SER A 2 -7.21 30.91 -29.23
C SER A 2 -7.56 29.44 -29.05
N THR A 3 -7.94 28.74 -30.13
CA THR A 3 -8.31 27.31 -30.08
C THR A 3 -7.23 26.46 -29.41
N ASP A 4 -5.97 26.85 -29.59
CA ASP A 4 -4.79 26.17 -29.03
C ASP A 4 -4.74 26.21 -27.50
N LEU A 5 -5.18 27.31 -26.87
CA LEU A 5 -5.26 27.41 -25.41
C LEU A 5 -6.33 26.48 -24.84
N ILE A 6 -7.44 26.28 -25.56
CA ILE A 6 -8.52 25.39 -25.13
C ILE A 6 -8.07 23.93 -25.26
N VAL A 7 -7.50 23.56 -26.40
CA VAL A 7 -6.97 22.21 -26.63
C VAL A 7 -5.85 21.90 -25.65
N GLY A 8 -4.92 22.84 -25.46
CA GLY A 8 -3.84 22.74 -24.49
C GLY A 8 -4.36 22.60 -23.06
N PHE A 9 -5.36 23.38 -22.65
CA PHE A 9 -5.98 23.26 -21.34
C PHE A 9 -6.52 21.86 -21.07
N PHE A 10 -7.32 21.31 -21.99
CA PHE A 10 -7.89 19.96 -21.81
C PHE A 10 -6.80 18.88 -21.86
N THR A 11 -5.82 19.03 -22.75
CA THR A 11 -4.71 18.08 -22.87
C THR A 11 -3.85 18.07 -21.61
N LEU A 12 -3.46 19.25 -21.12
CA LEU A 12 -2.68 19.39 -19.88
C LEU A 12 -3.47 18.89 -18.67
N THR A 13 -4.76 19.24 -18.57
CA THR A 13 -5.60 18.74 -17.47
C THR A 13 -5.68 17.22 -17.50
N ALA A 14 -5.82 16.60 -18.67
CA ALA A 14 -5.85 15.15 -18.79
C ALA A 14 -4.51 14.51 -18.41
N LEU A 15 -3.38 15.06 -18.90
CA LEU A 15 -2.05 14.58 -18.55
C LEU A 15 -1.76 14.71 -17.05
N GLU A 16 -2.11 15.85 -16.45
CA GLU A 16 -1.95 16.11 -15.02
C GLU A 16 -2.81 15.18 -14.16
N ILE A 17 -4.03 14.85 -14.60
CA ILE A 17 -4.88 13.88 -13.88
C ILE A 17 -4.28 12.48 -13.98
N VAL A 18 -3.85 12.04 -15.17
CA VAL A 18 -3.26 10.70 -15.35
C VAL A 18 -2.01 10.56 -14.49
N LEU A 19 -1.08 11.52 -14.58
CA LEU A 19 0.14 11.56 -13.77
C LEU A 19 -0.16 11.74 -12.27
N GLY A 20 -1.19 12.53 -11.93
CA GLY A 20 -1.61 12.79 -10.56
C GLY A 20 -2.21 11.57 -9.87
N ILE A 21 -2.88 10.67 -10.61
CA ILE A 21 -3.41 9.42 -10.05
C ILE A 21 -2.26 8.54 -9.55
N ASP A 22 -1.18 8.40 -10.31
CA ASP A 22 -0.01 7.60 -9.91
C ASP A 22 0.61 8.14 -8.61
N ASN A 23 0.75 9.46 -8.51
CA ASN A 23 1.22 10.14 -7.30
C ASN A 23 0.25 9.96 -6.11
N LEU A 24 -1.07 9.98 -6.35
CA LEU A 24 -2.07 9.76 -5.30
C LEU A 24 -2.04 8.31 -4.75
N VAL A 25 -1.78 7.34 -5.63
CA VAL A 25 -1.61 5.95 -5.20
C VAL A 25 -0.39 5.82 -4.31
N PHE A 26 0.73 6.46 -4.67
CA PHE A 26 1.92 6.47 -3.85
C PHE A 26 1.70 7.13 -2.48
N ILE A 27 1.06 8.30 -2.45
CA ILE A 27 0.61 8.98 -1.23
C ILE A 27 -0.24 8.02 -0.36
N SER A 28 -1.11 7.23 -0.99
CA SER A 28 -1.97 6.28 -0.29
C SER A 28 -1.21 5.10 0.32
N ILE A 29 -0.15 4.62 -0.34
CA ILE A 29 0.73 3.55 0.16
C ILE A 29 1.52 4.05 1.37
N LEU A 30 2.18 5.21 1.25
CA LEU A 30 2.95 5.78 2.37
C LEU A 30 2.07 6.15 3.55
N ALA A 31 0.91 6.76 3.31
CA ALA A 31 -0.04 7.07 4.37
C ALA A 31 -0.57 5.80 5.05
N GLY A 32 -0.59 4.65 4.36
CA GLY A 32 -0.95 3.34 4.92
C GLY A 32 -0.05 2.89 6.09
N LYS A 33 1.23 3.31 6.08
CA LYS A 33 2.21 3.03 7.15
C LYS A 33 1.95 3.80 8.45
N LEU A 34 1.08 4.80 8.42
CA LEU A 34 0.69 5.57 9.61
C LEU A 34 -0.47 4.90 10.35
N PRO A 35 -0.65 5.17 11.65
CA PRO A 35 -1.84 4.74 12.38
C PRO A 35 -3.11 5.23 11.71
N GLU A 36 -4.18 4.42 11.78
CA GLU A 36 -5.42 4.63 11.02
C GLU A 36 -5.99 6.05 11.14
N HIS A 37 -5.95 6.63 12.34
CA HIS A 37 -6.45 7.97 12.65
C HIS A 37 -5.66 9.11 11.96
N GLN A 38 -4.43 8.85 11.48
CA GLN A 38 -3.57 9.85 10.83
C GLN A 38 -3.58 9.73 9.31
N ARG A 39 -3.91 8.56 8.76
CA ARG A 39 -3.79 8.28 7.31
C ARG A 39 -4.54 9.30 6.46
N ALA A 40 -5.78 9.64 6.85
CA ALA A 40 -6.59 10.62 6.11
C ALA A 40 -5.98 12.03 6.12
N ARG A 41 -5.49 12.47 7.28
CA ARG A 41 -4.81 13.78 7.40
C ARG A 41 -3.50 13.80 6.62
N ALA A 42 -2.71 12.73 6.69
CA ALA A 42 -1.46 12.62 5.93
C ALA A 42 -1.70 12.75 4.42
N ARG A 43 -2.75 12.12 3.88
CA ARG A 43 -3.12 12.27 2.47
C ARG A 43 -3.53 13.70 2.12
N GLN A 44 -4.44 14.29 2.90
CA GLN A 44 -4.94 15.65 2.63
C GLN A 44 -3.82 16.69 2.70
N ILE A 45 -2.99 16.61 3.74
CA ILE A 45 -1.83 17.51 3.91
C ILE A 45 -0.80 17.24 2.81
N GLY A 46 -0.50 15.97 2.51
CA GLY A 46 0.42 15.60 1.44
C GLY A 46 0.00 16.15 0.08
N ILE A 47 -1.28 16.01 -0.29
CA ILE A 47 -1.82 16.55 -1.55
C ILE A 47 -1.80 18.09 -1.55
N ALA A 48 -2.12 18.72 -0.43
CA ALA A 48 -2.04 20.18 -0.32
C ALA A 48 -0.61 20.70 -0.46
N LEU A 49 0.36 20.02 0.19
CA LEU A 49 1.79 20.33 0.06
C LEU A 49 2.30 20.10 -1.36
N ALA A 50 1.86 19.02 -2.02
CA ALA A 50 2.16 18.75 -3.42
C ALA A 50 1.64 19.87 -4.35
N LEU A 51 0.40 20.32 -4.15
CA LEU A 51 -0.13 21.47 -4.90
C LEU A 51 0.71 22.72 -4.69
N VAL A 52 1.03 23.07 -3.44
CA VAL A 52 1.87 24.23 -3.14
C VAL A 52 3.23 24.07 -3.82
N GLY A 53 3.87 22.90 -3.73
CA GLY A 53 5.13 22.60 -4.40
C GLY A 53 5.05 22.80 -5.91
N ARG A 54 3.99 22.29 -6.56
CA ARG A 54 3.74 22.48 -8.00
C ARG A 54 3.54 23.95 -8.37
N LEU A 55 2.77 24.70 -7.60
CA LEU A 55 2.57 26.14 -7.86
C LEU A 55 3.87 26.92 -7.66
N VAL A 56 4.69 26.56 -6.67
CA VAL A 56 6.03 27.15 -6.46
C VAL A 56 6.96 26.82 -7.63
N LEU A 57 6.94 25.59 -8.13
CA LEU A 57 7.71 25.21 -9.32
C LEU A 57 7.25 25.99 -10.56
N LEU A 58 5.94 26.09 -10.80
CA LEU A 58 5.39 26.89 -11.90
C LEU A 58 5.77 28.38 -11.79
N ALA A 59 5.72 28.95 -10.58
CA ALA A 59 6.19 30.31 -10.35
C ALA A 59 7.70 30.45 -10.58
N SER A 60 8.46 29.37 -10.35
CA SER A 60 9.90 29.28 -10.54
C SER A 60 10.28 28.75 -11.93
N ILE A 61 9.38 28.83 -12.91
CA ILE A 61 9.59 28.30 -14.27
C ILE A 61 10.90 28.77 -14.91
N THR A 62 11.27 30.04 -14.74
CA THR A 62 12.51 30.60 -15.28
C THR A 62 13.76 29.98 -14.65
N LEU A 63 13.69 29.59 -13.38
CA LEU A 63 14.74 28.84 -12.70
C LEU A 63 14.80 27.40 -13.21
N ILE A 64 13.64 26.75 -13.38
CA ILE A 64 13.55 25.39 -13.91
C ILE A 64 14.11 25.32 -15.34
N MET A 65 13.82 26.31 -16.19
CA MET A 65 14.38 26.37 -17.55
C MET A 65 15.91 26.54 -17.57
N ARG A 66 16.52 27.05 -16.48
CA ARG A 66 17.99 27.06 -16.38
C ARG A 66 18.55 25.68 -16.01
N LEU A 67 17.77 24.82 -15.37
CA LEU A 67 18.20 23.45 -15.06
C LEU A 67 18.38 22.60 -16.31
N THR A 68 17.82 23.00 -17.46
CA THR A 68 17.99 22.31 -18.74
C THR A 68 19.26 22.72 -19.48
N VAL A 69 20.02 23.69 -18.95
CA VAL A 69 21.31 24.11 -19.54
C VAL A 69 22.40 23.08 -19.17
N PRO A 70 23.24 22.64 -20.13
CA PRO A 70 24.35 21.74 -19.86
C PRO A 70 25.31 22.29 -18.80
N LEU A 71 25.63 21.49 -17.78
CA LEU A 71 26.60 21.80 -16.74
C LEU A 71 27.99 21.23 -17.06
N PHE A 72 28.03 19.98 -17.49
CA PHE A 72 29.25 19.28 -17.88
C PHE A 72 28.94 18.12 -18.83
N THR A 73 29.94 17.59 -19.52
CA THR A 73 29.78 16.49 -20.49
C THR A 73 30.66 15.31 -20.08
N VAL A 74 30.09 14.10 -20.03
CA VAL A 74 30.83 12.86 -19.76
C VAL A 74 30.51 11.85 -20.86
N ALA A 75 31.54 11.26 -21.47
CA ALA A 75 31.39 10.25 -22.52
C ALA A 75 30.44 10.67 -23.68
N GLY A 76 30.41 11.97 -24.00
CA GLY A 76 29.54 12.53 -25.05
C GLY A 76 28.10 12.81 -24.61
N ILE A 77 27.75 12.61 -23.34
CA ILE A 77 26.44 12.90 -22.76
C ILE A 77 26.52 14.21 -21.96
N GLU A 78 25.61 15.15 -22.23
CA GLU A 78 25.53 16.44 -21.54
C GLU A 78 24.68 16.33 -20.27
N PHE A 79 25.27 16.51 -19.11
CA PHE A 79 24.54 16.49 -17.85
C PHE A 79 24.03 17.89 -17.53
N THR A 80 22.71 18.01 -17.44
CA THR A 80 22.01 19.22 -17.00
C THR A 80 21.60 19.10 -15.54
N GLY A 81 21.21 20.19 -14.89
CA GLY A 81 20.63 20.14 -13.54
C GLY A 81 19.38 19.26 -13.48
N GLN A 82 18.56 19.30 -14.54
CA GLN A 82 17.40 18.41 -14.72
C GLN A 82 17.85 16.95 -14.78
N SER A 83 18.83 16.62 -15.61
CA SER A 83 19.34 15.25 -15.76
C SER A 83 19.78 14.68 -14.41
N ILE A 84 20.47 15.47 -13.59
CA ILE A 84 20.92 15.06 -12.25
C ILE A 84 19.71 14.77 -11.34
N ILE A 85 18.70 15.63 -11.33
CA ILE A 85 17.49 15.42 -10.51
C ILE A 85 16.72 14.18 -10.97
N LEU A 86 16.55 13.99 -12.30
CA LEU A 86 15.87 12.81 -12.84
C LEU A 86 16.64 11.52 -12.53
N LEU A 87 17.98 11.52 -12.61
CA LEU A 87 18.81 10.36 -12.26
C LEU A 87 18.72 10.04 -10.77
N ALA A 88 18.89 11.05 -9.90
CA ALA A 88 18.83 10.87 -8.47
C ALA A 88 17.43 10.41 -8.02
N GLY A 89 16.38 11.06 -8.54
CA GLY A 89 14.99 10.72 -8.27
C GLY A 89 14.61 9.35 -8.81
N GLY A 90 15.02 9.02 -10.03
CA GLY A 90 14.77 7.71 -10.65
C GLY A 90 15.46 6.58 -9.89
N LEU A 91 16.73 6.75 -9.51
CA LEU A 91 17.46 5.75 -8.71
C LEU A 91 16.84 5.60 -7.31
N PHE A 92 16.45 6.71 -6.68
CA PHE A 92 15.71 6.70 -5.42
C PHE A 92 14.39 5.93 -5.52
N LEU A 93 13.62 6.17 -6.59
CA LEU A 93 12.35 5.49 -6.86
C LEU A 93 12.54 3.99 -7.09
N ILE A 94 13.56 3.59 -7.86
CA ILE A 94 13.88 2.17 -8.08
C ILE A 94 14.21 1.49 -6.76
N GLY A 95 15.11 2.09 -5.96
CA GLY A 95 15.48 1.56 -4.65
C GLY A 95 14.30 1.47 -3.70
N LYS A 96 13.48 2.53 -3.62
CA LYS A 96 12.28 2.57 -2.80
C LYS A 96 11.23 1.56 -3.24
N ALA A 97 10.89 1.51 -4.53
CA ALA A 97 9.91 0.56 -5.06
C ALA A 97 10.35 -0.88 -4.78
N THR A 98 11.62 -1.21 -5.02
CA THR A 98 12.18 -2.54 -4.75
C THR A 98 12.09 -2.91 -3.28
N TYR A 99 12.46 -1.99 -2.38
CA TYR A 99 12.34 -2.19 -0.94
C TYR A 99 10.88 -2.41 -0.50
N GLU A 100 9.96 -1.58 -0.97
CA GLU A 100 8.53 -1.68 -0.64
C GLU A 100 7.88 -2.96 -1.20
N ILE A 101 8.33 -3.43 -2.37
CA ILE A 101 7.93 -4.71 -2.96
C ILE A 101 8.41 -5.86 -2.06
N HIS A 102 9.66 -5.83 -1.63
CA HIS A 102 10.24 -6.86 -0.77
C HIS A 102 9.53 -6.92 0.60
N GLU A 103 9.35 -5.77 1.26
CA GLU A 103 8.61 -5.64 2.53
C GLU A 103 7.17 -6.15 2.38
N SER A 104 6.52 -5.89 1.24
CA SER A 104 5.16 -6.37 0.98
C SER A 104 5.08 -7.89 0.75
N LEU A 105 6.19 -8.56 0.44
CA LEU A 105 6.26 -10.00 0.22
C LEU A 105 6.68 -10.78 1.48
N GLU A 106 7.48 -10.19 2.37
CA GLU A 106 7.98 -10.85 3.59
C GLU A 106 6.94 -10.94 4.72
N GLY A 107 5.81 -10.22 4.60
CA GLY A 107 4.76 -10.19 5.61
C GLY A 107 5.09 -9.20 6.72
N GLU A 108 4.07 -8.49 7.21
CA GLU A 108 4.23 -7.40 8.18
C GLU A 108 4.76 -7.93 9.52
N GLU A 109 6.05 -7.74 9.80
CA GLU A 109 6.55 -7.82 11.18
C GLU A 109 6.03 -6.60 11.96
N ASP A 110 5.24 -6.91 12.98
CA ASP A 110 4.41 -6.00 13.76
C ASP A 110 5.26 -5.04 14.62
N HIS A 111 5.62 -3.87 14.08
CA HIS A 111 6.38 -2.87 14.82
C HIS A 111 5.49 -1.96 15.69
N LYS A 112 5.39 -2.36 16.97
CA LYS A 112 4.70 -1.67 18.07
C LYS A 112 5.12 -0.20 18.27
N GLY A 113 4.13 0.61 18.63
CA GLY A 113 4.16 2.06 18.75
C GLY A 113 5.09 2.65 19.82
N SER A 114 5.91 3.60 19.37
CA SER A 114 6.33 4.81 20.09
C SER A 114 6.96 5.85 19.13
N LYS A 115 7.30 5.45 17.89
CA LYS A 115 7.89 6.28 16.82
C LYS A 115 6.90 7.09 15.96
N VAL A 116 5.63 7.19 16.37
CA VAL A 116 4.52 7.63 15.50
C VAL A 116 4.65 9.07 14.96
N ARG A 117 5.12 10.04 15.76
CA ARG A 117 5.27 11.44 15.28
C ARG A 117 6.46 11.60 14.34
N ALA A 118 7.59 10.95 14.62
CA ALA A 118 8.73 10.93 13.70
C ALA A 118 8.35 10.27 12.36
N ALA A 119 7.52 9.23 12.41
CA ALA A 119 7.00 8.58 11.20
C ALA A 119 6.08 9.49 10.37
N PHE A 120 5.23 10.31 11.01
CA PHE A 120 4.32 11.22 10.28
C PHE A 120 5.08 12.27 9.44
N GLY A 121 6.04 12.96 10.05
CA GLY A 121 6.86 13.95 9.35
C GLY A 121 7.71 13.32 8.25
N ALA A 122 8.30 12.15 8.50
CA ALA A 122 9.06 11.41 7.50
C ALA A 122 8.20 10.99 6.30
N VAL A 123 6.96 10.53 6.53
CA VAL A 123 6.02 10.19 5.46
C VAL A 123 5.65 11.42 4.63
N LEU A 124 5.36 12.56 5.25
CA LEU A 124 5.08 13.79 4.51
C LEU A 124 6.29 14.27 3.69
N LEU A 125 7.49 14.19 4.26
CA LEU A 125 8.71 14.55 3.55
C LEU A 125 8.93 13.65 2.33
N GLN A 126 8.69 12.34 2.45
CA GLN A 126 8.79 11.40 1.33
C GLN A 126 7.76 11.71 0.24
N ILE A 127 6.51 12.02 0.63
CA ILE A 127 5.46 12.44 -0.32
C ILE A 127 5.91 13.68 -1.10
N VAL A 128 6.38 14.72 -0.40
CA VAL A 128 6.79 15.98 -1.03
C VAL A 128 8.03 15.77 -1.91
N ALA A 129 9.01 15.01 -1.46
CA ALA A 129 10.21 14.73 -2.24
C ALA A 129 9.90 13.98 -3.54
N LEU A 130 8.97 13.02 -3.49
CA LEU A 130 8.58 12.25 -4.67
C LEU A 130 7.69 13.04 -5.62
N ASP A 131 6.76 13.83 -5.08
CA ASP A 131 6.00 14.77 -5.90
C ASP A 131 6.93 15.80 -6.56
N LEU A 132 7.98 16.27 -5.90
CA LEU A 132 8.95 17.20 -6.48
C LEU A 132 9.66 16.61 -7.70
N VAL A 133 10.08 15.34 -7.63
CA VAL A 133 10.73 14.65 -8.76
C VAL A 133 9.76 14.48 -9.93
N PHE A 134 8.52 14.05 -9.68
CA PHE A 134 7.51 13.89 -10.73
C PHE A 134 7.01 15.21 -11.30
N SER A 135 6.85 16.22 -10.45
CA SER A 135 6.36 17.52 -10.86
C SER A 135 7.33 18.24 -11.78
N LEU A 136 8.65 18.04 -11.62
CA LEU A 136 9.65 18.64 -12.50
C LEU A 136 9.48 18.19 -13.96
N ASP A 137 9.29 16.90 -14.22
CA ASP A 137 9.03 16.39 -15.59
C ASP A 137 7.69 16.89 -16.15
N SER A 138 6.62 16.82 -15.34
CA SER A 138 5.30 17.30 -15.76
C SER A 138 5.29 18.80 -16.09
N VAL A 139 5.98 19.62 -15.29
CA VAL A 139 6.09 21.06 -15.53
C VAL A 139 6.88 21.33 -16.80
N ILE A 140 8.06 20.73 -16.99
CA ILE A 140 8.87 20.94 -18.21
C ILE A 140 8.08 20.55 -19.46
N THR A 141 7.31 19.47 -19.40
CA THR A 141 6.39 19.07 -20.46
C THR A 141 5.35 20.13 -20.76
N ALA A 142 4.70 20.63 -19.72
CA ALA A 142 3.64 21.61 -19.85
C ALA A 142 4.18 22.92 -20.44
N VAL A 143 5.39 23.31 -20.04
CA VAL A 143 6.10 24.47 -20.60
C VAL A 143 6.42 24.26 -22.08
N GLY A 144 6.93 23.09 -22.45
CA GLY A 144 7.20 22.77 -23.86
C GLY A 144 5.94 22.69 -24.73
N MET A 145 4.77 22.50 -24.14
CA MET A 145 3.50 22.40 -24.87
C MET A 145 2.81 23.76 -25.07
N ILE A 146 2.79 24.62 -24.04
CA ILE A 146 2.02 25.87 -24.10
C ILE A 146 2.70 27.07 -23.45
N GLY A 147 3.95 26.93 -23.00
CA GLY A 147 4.67 27.96 -22.26
C GLY A 147 4.91 29.25 -23.03
N ASP A 148 5.10 29.14 -24.35
CA ASP A 148 5.35 30.29 -25.24
C ASP A 148 4.07 31.03 -25.66
N GLU A 149 2.90 30.42 -25.44
CA GLU A 149 1.63 31.03 -25.82
C GLU A 149 1.23 32.15 -24.83
N PRO A 150 0.73 33.30 -25.32
CA PRO A 150 0.21 34.36 -24.47
C PRO A 150 -0.91 33.85 -23.54
N GLY A 151 -0.59 33.73 -22.25
CA GLY A 151 -1.51 33.21 -21.23
C GLY A 151 -1.39 31.70 -20.94
N GLY A 152 -0.43 31.00 -21.56
CA GLY A 152 -0.17 29.58 -21.32
C GLY A 152 0.12 29.24 -19.87
N ILE A 153 0.83 30.11 -19.15
CA ILE A 153 1.08 29.97 -17.69
C ILE A 153 -0.23 29.83 -16.89
N TRP A 154 -1.27 30.61 -17.24
CA TRP A 154 -2.56 30.56 -16.55
C TRP A 154 -3.33 29.29 -16.89
N VAL A 155 -3.17 28.79 -18.12
CA VAL A 155 -3.72 27.49 -18.53
C VAL A 155 -3.06 26.36 -17.73
N MET A 156 -1.73 26.38 -17.58
CA MET A 156 -1.00 25.40 -16.77
C MET A 156 -1.43 25.43 -15.30
N VAL A 157 -1.51 26.62 -14.69
CA VAL A 157 -1.98 26.78 -13.31
C VAL A 157 -3.41 26.26 -13.16
N ALA A 158 -4.32 26.62 -14.06
CA ALA A 158 -5.70 26.14 -14.01
C ALA A 158 -5.79 24.61 -14.15
N ALA A 159 -5.01 24.01 -15.06
CA ALA A 159 -4.95 22.56 -15.24
C ALA A 159 -4.46 21.86 -13.97
N VAL A 160 -3.37 22.34 -13.35
CA VAL A 160 -2.83 21.78 -12.11
C VAL A 160 -3.83 21.90 -10.95
N VAL A 161 -4.48 23.06 -10.79
CA VAL A 161 -5.46 23.27 -9.73
C VAL A 161 -6.65 22.32 -9.89
N ILE A 162 -7.18 22.18 -11.11
CA ILE A 162 -8.30 21.27 -11.39
C ILE A 162 -7.91 19.82 -11.16
N ALA A 163 -6.73 19.40 -11.63
CA ALA A 163 -6.23 18.05 -11.41
C ALA A 163 -6.10 17.73 -9.92
N VAL A 164 -5.58 18.66 -9.11
CA VAL A 164 -5.48 18.47 -7.65
C VAL A 164 -6.85 18.40 -7.00
N VAL A 165 -7.83 19.21 -7.42
CA VAL A 165 -9.20 19.10 -6.89
C VAL A 165 -9.78 17.71 -7.15
N VAL A 166 -9.59 17.18 -8.37
CA VAL A 166 -9.99 15.80 -8.71
C VAL A 166 -9.26 14.78 -7.83
N MET A 167 -7.96 14.96 -7.57
CA MET A 167 -7.19 14.10 -6.68
C MET A 167 -7.70 14.16 -5.23
N LEU A 168 -8.00 15.34 -4.69
CA LEU A 168 -8.50 15.51 -3.32
C LEU A 168 -9.82 14.78 -3.11
N VAL A 169 -10.75 14.91 -4.06
CA VAL A 169 -12.03 14.20 -4.04
C VAL A 169 -11.82 12.69 -4.15
N SER A 170 -10.86 12.26 -4.98
CA SER A 170 -10.58 10.83 -5.24
C SER A 170 -9.72 10.16 -4.15
N ALA A 171 -9.01 10.93 -3.32
CA ALA A 171 -8.00 10.44 -2.39
C ALA A 171 -8.51 9.43 -1.37
N GLY A 172 -9.70 9.68 -0.80
CA GLY A 172 -10.30 8.76 0.17
C GLY A 172 -10.69 7.41 -0.46
N PRO A 173 -11.54 7.41 -1.51
CA PRO A 173 -11.91 6.20 -2.23
C PRO A 173 -10.72 5.43 -2.78
N LEU A 174 -9.78 6.11 -3.45
CA LEU A 174 -8.62 5.45 -4.06
C LEU A 174 -7.73 4.81 -2.99
N SER A 175 -7.49 5.50 -1.87
CA SER A 175 -6.71 4.95 -0.77
C SER A 175 -7.33 3.69 -0.18
N ARG A 176 -8.66 3.65 0.02
CA ARG A 176 -9.34 2.43 0.48
C ARG A 176 -9.23 1.31 -0.56
N PHE A 177 -9.35 1.63 -1.84
CA PHE A 177 -9.25 0.64 -2.91
C PHE A 177 -7.86 0.00 -2.98
N VAL A 178 -6.81 0.81 -2.97
CA VAL A 178 -5.40 0.35 -3.01
C VAL A 178 -5.07 -0.49 -1.77
N ASN A 179 -5.47 -0.05 -0.57
CA ASN A 179 -5.18 -0.78 0.66
C ASN A 179 -5.99 -2.08 0.82
N SER A 180 -7.15 -2.20 0.17
CA SER A 180 -7.99 -3.41 0.23
C SER A 180 -7.65 -4.45 -0.83
N HIS A 181 -6.85 -4.12 -1.85
CA HIS A 181 -6.49 -5.01 -2.94
C HIS A 181 -4.96 -5.12 -3.04
N PRO A 182 -4.33 -6.15 -2.43
CA PRO A 182 -2.87 -6.31 -2.44
C PRO A 182 -2.25 -6.33 -3.84
N THR A 183 -2.94 -6.91 -4.82
CA THR A 183 -2.51 -6.92 -6.22
C THR A 183 -2.45 -5.52 -6.84
N VAL A 184 -3.38 -4.62 -6.45
CA VAL A 184 -3.36 -3.21 -6.87
C VAL A 184 -2.19 -2.46 -6.20
N LYS A 185 -1.91 -2.73 -4.92
CA LYS A 185 -0.73 -2.19 -4.23
C LYS A 185 0.57 -2.60 -4.96
N MET A 186 0.70 -3.88 -5.31
CA MET A 186 1.87 -4.39 -6.05
C MET A 186 1.97 -3.80 -7.45
N LEU A 187 0.85 -3.65 -8.15
CA LEU A 187 0.79 -3.00 -9.47
C LEU A 187 1.27 -1.54 -9.39
N ALA A 188 0.86 -0.81 -8.37
CA ALA A 188 1.30 0.56 -8.15
C ALA A 188 2.80 0.68 -7.83
N LEU A 189 3.34 -0.20 -6.99
CA LEU A 189 4.78 -0.26 -6.74
C LEU A 189 5.56 -0.64 -8.01
N SER A 190 4.97 -1.46 -8.87
CA SER A 190 5.55 -1.80 -10.18
C SER A 190 5.54 -0.61 -11.14
N PHE A 191 4.50 0.23 -11.11
CA PHE A 191 4.49 1.50 -11.85
C PHE A 191 5.53 2.46 -11.30
N LEU A 192 5.69 2.54 -9.98
CA LEU A 192 6.74 3.35 -9.36
C LEU A 192 8.15 2.93 -9.84
N LEU A 193 8.39 1.62 -9.94
CA LEU A 193 9.62 1.05 -10.48
C LEU A 193 9.81 1.39 -11.96
N LEU A 194 8.76 1.24 -12.77
CA LEU A 194 8.76 1.59 -14.20
C LEU A 194 9.08 3.07 -14.40
N ILE A 195 8.42 3.96 -13.66
CA ILE A 195 8.66 5.40 -13.73
C ILE A 195 10.09 5.73 -13.25
N GLY A 196 10.55 5.08 -12.18
CA GLY A 196 11.94 5.22 -11.72
C GLY A 196 12.95 4.86 -12.82
N PHE A 197 12.71 3.78 -13.55
CA PHE A 197 13.52 3.38 -14.70
C PHE A 197 13.45 4.40 -15.84
N THR A 198 12.27 4.93 -16.17
CA THR A 198 12.14 5.94 -17.24
C THR A 198 12.83 7.25 -16.88
N LEU A 199 12.80 7.68 -15.61
CA LEU A 199 13.52 8.89 -15.18
C LEU A 199 15.04 8.70 -15.27
N VAL A 200 15.55 7.50 -14.95
CA VAL A 200 16.97 7.18 -15.16
C VAL A 200 17.30 7.21 -16.66
N ALA A 201 16.47 6.62 -17.50
CA ALA A 201 16.66 6.63 -18.95
C ALA A 201 16.67 8.08 -19.51
N GLU A 202 15.67 8.90 -19.16
CA GLU A 202 15.59 10.30 -19.58
C GLU A 202 16.75 11.14 -19.04
N GLY A 203 17.16 10.89 -17.79
CA GLY A 203 18.33 11.53 -17.19
C GLY A 203 19.64 11.20 -17.91
N LEU A 204 19.74 10.04 -18.55
CA LEU A 204 20.81 9.63 -19.47
C LEU A 204 20.54 9.99 -20.94
N HIS A 205 19.53 10.81 -21.21
CA HIS A 205 19.09 11.27 -22.54
C HIS A 205 18.50 10.19 -23.44
N PHE A 206 18.20 9.01 -22.90
CA PHE A 206 17.40 7.99 -23.57
C PHE A 206 15.93 8.33 -23.43
N HIS A 207 15.37 8.93 -24.48
CA HIS A 207 13.98 9.34 -24.50
C HIS A 207 13.07 8.13 -24.63
N VAL A 208 12.19 7.94 -23.64
CA VAL A 208 11.15 6.93 -23.66
C VAL A 208 9.82 7.60 -24.03
N PRO A 209 9.18 7.24 -25.16
CA PRO A 209 7.91 7.84 -25.53
C PRO A 209 6.84 7.59 -24.45
N ARG A 210 6.31 8.67 -23.88
CA ARG A 210 5.33 8.61 -22.77
C ARG A 210 4.09 7.80 -23.09
N GLY A 211 3.68 7.78 -24.35
CA GLY A 211 2.57 6.95 -24.83
C GLY A 211 2.75 5.47 -24.51
N TYR A 212 3.98 4.95 -24.57
CA TYR A 212 4.24 3.55 -24.19
C TYR A 212 4.10 3.31 -22.70
N ILE A 213 4.52 4.27 -21.87
CA ILE A 213 4.40 4.19 -20.41
C ILE A 213 2.93 4.25 -20.00
N TYR A 214 2.18 5.22 -20.54
CA TYR A 214 0.74 5.34 -20.27
C TYR A 214 -0.04 4.14 -20.80
N PHE A 215 0.32 3.61 -21.97
CA PHE A 215 -0.31 2.39 -22.48
C PHE A 215 -0.02 1.18 -21.60
N ALA A 216 1.23 0.99 -21.16
CA ALA A 216 1.59 -0.09 -20.24
C ALA A 216 0.82 0.01 -18.92
N MET A 217 0.77 1.21 -18.32
CA MET A 217 0.04 1.42 -17.07
C MET A 217 -1.47 1.20 -17.24
N GLY A 218 -2.06 1.76 -18.30
CA GLY A 218 -3.48 1.57 -18.61
C GLY A 218 -3.84 0.11 -18.89
N PHE A 219 -3.01 -0.60 -19.66
CA PHE A 219 -3.20 -2.02 -19.95
C PHE A 219 -3.09 -2.89 -18.70
N SER A 220 -2.06 -2.67 -17.87
CA SER A 220 -1.90 -3.40 -16.60
C SER A 220 -3.07 -3.15 -15.65
N LEU A 221 -3.55 -1.90 -15.53
CA LEU A 221 -4.72 -1.58 -14.73
C LEU A 221 -5.98 -2.27 -15.28
N PHE A 222 -6.17 -2.26 -16.60
CA PHE A 222 -7.29 -2.95 -17.25
C PHE A 222 -7.28 -4.46 -16.97
N VAL A 223 -6.13 -5.11 -17.13
CA VAL A 223 -5.96 -6.54 -16.81
C VAL A 223 -6.25 -6.81 -15.34
N GLU A 224 -5.77 -5.94 -14.44
CA GLU A 224 -6.02 -6.09 -13.01
C GLU A 224 -7.50 -5.90 -12.65
N LEU A 225 -8.20 -4.97 -13.30
CA LEU A 225 -9.65 -4.84 -13.15
C LEU A 225 -10.38 -6.11 -13.59
N LEU A 226 -10.01 -6.69 -14.75
CA LEU A 226 -10.57 -7.97 -15.20
C LEU A 226 -10.30 -9.10 -14.20
N ASN A 227 -9.10 -9.17 -13.64
CA ASN A 227 -8.70 -10.14 -12.63
C ASN A 227 -9.54 -10.00 -11.35
N ILE A 228 -9.75 -8.77 -10.86
CA ILE A 228 -10.62 -8.48 -9.71
C ILE A 228 -12.07 -8.92 -10.01
N PHE A 229 -12.60 -8.58 -11.18
CA PHE A 229 -13.96 -8.98 -11.58
C PHE A 229 -14.12 -10.51 -11.68
N ALA A 230 -13.14 -11.20 -12.27
CA ALA A 230 -13.14 -12.65 -12.38
C ALA A 230 -13.11 -13.33 -11.00
N ARG A 231 -12.27 -12.84 -10.08
CA ARG A 231 -12.19 -13.35 -8.70
C ARG A 231 -13.50 -13.15 -7.93
N ARG A 232 -14.15 -12.00 -8.08
CA ARG A 232 -15.47 -11.74 -7.46
C ARG A 232 -16.54 -12.72 -7.95
N ARG A 233 -16.58 -13.00 -9.27
CA ARG A 233 -17.54 -13.98 -9.84
C ARG A 233 -17.30 -15.41 -9.36
N ARG A 234 -16.04 -15.84 -9.20
CA ARG A 234 -15.70 -17.18 -8.70
C ARG A 234 -16.10 -17.39 -7.24
N LYS A 235 -15.95 -16.38 -6.38
CA LYS A 235 -16.38 -16.44 -4.97
C LYS A 235 -17.91 -16.49 -4.79
N ALA A 236 -18.68 -16.08 -5.81
CA ALA A 236 -20.14 -16.07 -5.76
C ALA A 236 -20.80 -17.41 -6.15
N GLN A 237 -20.04 -18.41 -6.62
CA GLN A 237 -20.58 -19.76 -6.85
C GLN A 237 -20.31 -20.64 -5.62
N PRO A 238 -21.34 -20.99 -4.82
CA PRO A 238 -21.15 -21.90 -3.70
C PRO A 238 -20.76 -23.28 -4.23
N VAL A 239 -19.69 -23.84 -3.69
CA VAL A 239 -19.26 -25.22 -3.97
C VAL A 239 -20.40 -26.14 -3.55
N LYS A 240 -21.05 -26.79 -4.52
CA LYS A 240 -22.04 -27.83 -4.25
C LYS A 240 -21.32 -29.03 -3.66
N LEU A 241 -21.37 -29.19 -2.34
CA LEU A 241 -20.95 -30.41 -1.67
C LEU A 241 -22.00 -31.49 -1.96
N ASN A 242 -21.68 -32.41 -2.87
CA ASN A 242 -22.45 -33.64 -3.02
C ASN A 242 -22.25 -34.47 -1.75
N SER A 243 -23.22 -34.43 -0.83
CA SER A 243 -23.22 -35.29 0.34
C SER A 243 -23.46 -36.74 -0.10
N ARG A 244 -22.38 -37.49 -0.30
CA ARG A 244 -22.40 -38.95 -0.60
C ARG A 244 -22.83 -39.80 0.61
N TYR A 245 -23.28 -39.19 1.70
CA TYR A 245 -23.68 -39.90 2.93
C TYR A 245 -25.20 -40.03 3.14
N ALA A 246 -26.02 -39.66 2.15
CA ALA A 246 -27.48 -39.83 2.25
C ALA A 246 -27.99 -41.24 1.91
N ASP A 247 -27.17 -42.12 1.32
CA ASP A 247 -27.60 -43.44 0.80
C ASP A 247 -26.84 -44.62 1.44
N THR A 248 -26.64 -44.64 2.76
CA THR A 248 -26.13 -45.86 3.45
C THR A 248 -26.88 -46.17 4.74
N SER A 249 -28.17 -45.83 4.81
CA SER A 249 -29.06 -46.27 5.89
C SER A 249 -30.38 -46.84 5.37
N SER A 250 -30.34 -47.66 4.31
CA SER A 250 -31.50 -48.51 3.94
C SER A 250 -31.11 -49.87 3.36
N ASP A 251 -30.00 -50.47 3.81
CA ASP A 251 -29.72 -51.88 3.50
C ASP A 251 -29.08 -52.58 4.71
N ALA A 252 -29.81 -52.56 5.84
CA ALA A 252 -29.62 -53.54 6.89
C ALA A 252 -30.48 -54.76 6.54
N GLY A 253 -29.89 -55.71 5.79
CA GLY A 253 -30.46 -57.02 5.55
C GLY A 253 -30.71 -57.74 6.89
N ALA A 254 -31.98 -57.94 7.23
CA ALA A 254 -32.41 -58.78 8.33
C ALA A 254 -32.26 -60.27 7.96
N PRO A 255 -31.73 -61.14 8.84
CA PRO A 255 -31.82 -62.57 8.64
C PRO A 255 -33.20 -63.09 9.05
N ALA A 256 -33.74 -63.98 8.23
CA ALA A 256 -35.02 -64.64 8.41
C ALA A 256 -35.03 -65.55 9.66
N ALA A 257 -36.06 -65.39 10.50
CA ALA A 257 -36.40 -66.33 11.56
C ALA A 257 -37.46 -67.33 11.06
N ALA A 258 -37.17 -68.62 11.19
CA ALA A 258 -38.14 -69.71 11.04
C ALA A 258 -38.42 -70.33 12.43
N SER A 259 -39.69 -70.66 12.60
CA SER A 259 -40.44 -71.13 13.77
C SER A 259 -39.90 -72.36 14.53
N ALA A 260 -40.09 -72.38 15.85
CA ALA A 260 -40.93 -73.37 16.57
C ALA A 260 -40.80 -73.19 18.10
N GLY A 261 -41.91 -73.35 18.83
CA GLY A 261 -41.88 -73.59 20.29
C GLY A 261 -42.98 -72.91 21.08
N ALA A 262 -44.00 -73.68 21.44
CA ALA A 262 -45.20 -73.31 22.17
C ALA A 262 -44.96 -72.87 23.63
N GLY A 263 -45.93 -72.15 24.20
CA GLY A 263 -46.04 -71.93 25.64
C GLY A 263 -46.92 -70.75 25.99
N SER A 264 -48.23 -70.98 26.06
CA SER A 264 -49.20 -70.12 26.71
C SER A 264 -48.88 -69.98 28.21
N ASP A 265 -48.92 -68.76 28.74
CA ASP A 265 -49.73 -68.42 29.92
C ASP A 265 -49.55 -66.93 30.30
N THR A 266 -50.67 -66.33 30.68
CA THR A 266 -50.89 -64.98 31.24
C THR A 266 -52.14 -65.19 32.12
N PRO A 267 -52.39 -64.47 33.25
CA PRO A 267 -51.81 -63.21 33.75
C PRO A 267 -51.52 -63.16 35.27
N ALA A 268 -51.04 -61.99 35.73
CA ALA A 268 -51.17 -61.41 37.08
C ALA A 268 -50.34 -62.09 38.19
N ASP A 269 -49.73 -61.39 39.14
CA ASP A 269 -50.32 -60.41 40.08
C ASP A 269 -49.18 -59.57 40.75
N PRO A 270 -49.26 -58.97 41.97
CA PRO A 270 -49.26 -57.51 42.16
C PRO A 270 -48.14 -56.99 43.11
N SER A 271 -48.18 -55.69 43.41
CA SER A 271 -47.78 -55.07 44.71
C SER A 271 -46.33 -55.16 45.22
N GLY A 272 -45.72 -53.99 45.44
CA GLY A 272 -44.97 -53.71 46.68
C GLY A 272 -43.52 -53.21 46.59
N PRO A 273 -43.02 -52.44 47.59
CA PRO A 273 -42.08 -51.32 47.38
C PRO A 273 -40.70 -51.50 48.07
N ALA A 274 -39.73 -50.61 47.80
CA ALA A 274 -38.96 -49.84 48.82
C ALA A 274 -37.59 -49.30 48.34
N ALA A 275 -37.29 -48.08 48.81
CA ALA A 275 -35.97 -47.49 49.15
C ALA A 275 -34.92 -47.31 48.03
N GLY A 276 -34.21 -46.20 47.90
CA GLY A 276 -34.06 -45.00 48.71
C GLY A 276 -32.93 -44.13 48.16
N THR A 277 -32.92 -42.85 48.57
CA THR A 277 -31.80 -41.90 48.62
C THR A 277 -31.15 -41.39 47.31
N ASP A 278 -31.61 -40.20 46.90
CA ASP A 278 -30.83 -39.06 46.37
C ASP A 278 -29.78 -38.57 47.41
N PRO A 279 -28.86 -37.58 47.15
CA PRO A 279 -28.78 -36.68 45.98
C PRO A 279 -27.36 -36.41 45.39
N SER A 280 -27.36 -35.63 44.30
CA SER A 280 -26.28 -34.82 43.71
C SER A 280 -25.42 -34.00 44.71
N PRO A 281 -24.21 -33.51 44.33
CA PRO A 281 -24.14 -32.10 43.91
C PRO A 281 -23.06 -31.76 42.84
N ALA A 282 -23.11 -30.49 42.43
CA ALA A 282 -22.44 -29.81 41.33
C ALA A 282 -21.07 -29.13 41.65
N ALA A 283 -20.38 -28.72 40.57
CA ALA A 283 -19.59 -27.49 40.32
C ALA A 283 -18.32 -27.12 41.14
N ALA A 284 -17.21 -26.87 40.44
CA ALA A 284 -16.14 -25.86 40.70
C ALA A 284 -15.13 -25.92 39.52
N ALA A 285 -14.80 -24.86 38.74
CA ALA A 285 -14.13 -23.58 39.03
C ALA A 285 -12.68 -23.72 39.58
N THR A 286 -11.68 -23.37 38.78
CA THR A 286 -10.24 -23.36 39.13
C THR A 286 -9.63 -21.95 39.02
N PRO A 287 -8.84 -21.47 40.00
CA PRO A 287 -8.19 -20.16 39.97
C PRO A 287 -6.67 -20.20 39.68
N SER A 288 -6.13 -19.00 39.38
CA SER A 288 -4.71 -18.63 39.20
C SER A 288 -3.88 -18.70 40.49
N PRO A 289 -2.53 -18.73 40.42
CA PRO A 289 -1.69 -18.32 41.54
C PRO A 289 -0.69 -17.21 41.19
N ALA A 290 -0.34 -16.42 42.22
CA ALA A 290 0.64 -15.34 42.24
C ALA A 290 1.66 -15.56 43.37
N GLY A 291 2.93 -15.16 43.17
CA GLY A 291 3.95 -14.86 44.19
C GLY A 291 4.51 -16.03 45.02
N PRO A 292 5.72 -15.94 45.63
CA PRO A 292 6.33 -14.79 46.33
C PRO A 292 7.80 -14.50 45.86
N GLY A 293 8.60 -13.50 46.27
CA GLY A 293 8.60 -12.55 47.39
C GLY A 293 9.81 -12.77 48.34
N GLY A 294 10.79 -11.83 48.37
CA GLY A 294 11.75 -11.62 49.48
C GLY A 294 13.26 -11.76 49.15
N SER A 295 14.02 -10.65 49.05
CA SER A 295 15.02 -10.12 50.03
C SER A 295 16.38 -10.86 50.04
N GLY A 296 17.58 -10.28 50.02
CA GLY A 296 18.14 -8.93 50.17
C GLY A 296 19.67 -9.07 50.37
N HIS A 297 20.36 -7.96 50.63
CA HIS A 297 21.77 -7.82 51.05
C HIS A 297 22.88 -7.59 50.00
N SER A 298 23.97 -7.04 50.52
CA SER A 298 24.77 -5.89 50.08
C SER A 298 26.23 -6.25 49.75
N ASP A 299 27.05 -5.20 49.61
CA ASP A 299 28.51 -5.16 49.46
C ASP A 299 28.99 -5.35 48.00
N GLY A 300 29.86 -4.53 47.41
CA GLY A 300 30.87 -3.61 47.92
C GLY A 300 32.16 -3.94 47.15
N GLY A 301 32.82 -2.96 46.50
CA GLY A 301 34.11 -3.26 45.85
C GLY A 301 34.56 -2.30 44.75
N SER A 302 35.41 -1.36 45.17
CA SER A 302 36.32 -0.50 44.41
C SER A 302 37.28 -1.22 43.44
N GLY A 303 37.78 -0.49 42.44
CA GLY A 303 39.22 -0.57 42.08
C GLY A 303 39.61 -0.41 40.61
N GLY A 304 40.37 0.67 40.33
CA GLY A 304 41.53 0.73 39.41
C GLY A 304 41.28 0.74 37.90
N SER A 305 41.55 1.82 37.16
CA SER A 305 42.88 2.29 36.69
C SER A 305 43.56 1.35 35.69
N ASP A 306 43.63 1.75 34.42
CA ASP A 306 44.89 2.14 33.74
C ASP A 306 44.77 2.09 32.21
N GLY A 307 45.55 2.97 31.57
CA GLY A 307 46.35 2.52 30.42
C GLY A 307 45.99 3.06 29.04
N GLY A 308 46.41 4.30 28.78
CA GLY A 308 47.46 4.56 27.79
C GLY A 308 47.20 4.30 26.30
N GLY A 309 47.21 5.41 25.53
CA GLY A 309 48.35 5.67 24.63
C GLY A 309 48.26 5.21 23.18
N GLY A 310 48.14 6.21 22.30
CA GLY A 310 49.16 6.43 21.28
C GLY A 310 48.90 5.89 19.87
N GLY A 311 49.32 6.69 18.88
CA GLY A 311 49.71 6.22 17.56
C GLY A 311 48.93 6.84 16.42
N GLY A 312 49.53 7.84 15.75
CA GLY A 312 49.04 8.39 14.49
C GLY A 312 49.45 7.56 13.27
N GLY A 313 49.21 8.15 12.10
CA GLY A 313 49.79 7.71 10.82
C GLY A 313 48.76 7.63 9.70
N ASP A 314 48.98 8.48 8.70
CA ASP A 314 48.45 8.49 7.32
C ASP A 314 47.10 9.17 7.02
#